data_AF-A0A931U8V5-F1
#
_entry.id   AF-A0A931U8V5-F1
#
_cell.length_a   1.000
_cell.length_b   1.000
_cell.length_c   1.000
_cell.angle_alpha   90.00
_cell.angle_beta   90.00
_cell.angle_gamma   90.00
#
_symmetry.space_group_name_H-M   'P 1'
#
loop_
_entity.id
_entity.type
_entity.pdbx_description
1 polymer ?
#
loop_
_entity_poly.entity_id
_entity_poly.type
_entity_poly.pdbx_seq_one_letter_code
_entity_poly.pdbx_strand_id
1 'polypeptide(L)'
;MEGSEIGLVGVTHSELWVAEKNFRYVMQILERLSPGFVTLEVGLHDITNKSFFGRALRAKANELEGLEQEYLEKPPPGAEYIAAIIYCKKNNIPLYFVDLYDGSLEEVTSVNITDLEDPSVVWNDSGALDEETLKKLADNVERNKFMAKAIDKVANTFPNSVGVHIGGDAHLRGKESLQNLISSRNTRLFEIPY
;
A
#
# COMPACT_ATOMS: atom_id res chain seq x y z
N MET A 1 -10.68 -13.67 9.15
CA MET A 1 -10.71 -12.36 9.79
C MET A 1 -12.17 -11.97 9.89
N GLU A 2 -12.59 -11.44 11.03
CA GLU A 2 -13.98 -11.00 11.22
C GLU A 2 -14.14 -9.58 10.67
N GLY A 3 -15.36 -9.21 10.28
CA GLY A 3 -15.66 -7.88 9.76
C GLY A 3 -15.19 -6.82 10.76
N SER A 4 -14.46 -5.81 10.29
CA SER A 4 -13.74 -4.78 11.05
C SER A 4 -12.28 -5.04 11.47
N GLU A 5 -11.61 -6.12 11.04
CA GLU A 5 -10.15 -6.27 11.27
C GLU A 5 -9.29 -5.55 10.22
N ILE A 6 -8.04 -5.22 10.56
CA ILE A 6 -6.99 -4.80 9.62
C ILE A 6 -5.86 -5.85 9.58
N GLY A 7 -5.65 -6.46 8.41
CA GLY A 7 -4.50 -7.30 8.14
C GLY A 7 -3.28 -6.45 7.79
N LEU A 8 -2.19 -6.60 8.53
CA LEU A 8 -0.91 -5.93 8.26
C LEU A 8 0.01 -6.93 7.55
N VAL A 9 0.39 -6.63 6.31
CA VAL A 9 1.21 -7.50 5.46
C VAL A 9 2.61 -6.89 5.35
N GLY A 10 3.55 -7.53 6.04
CA GLY A 10 4.94 -7.10 6.06
C GLY A 10 5.73 -7.65 4.89
N VAL A 11 6.40 -6.77 4.17
CA VAL A 11 7.27 -7.12 3.05
C VAL A 11 8.71 -6.69 3.29
N THR A 12 9.65 -7.37 2.63
CA THR A 12 11.08 -7.01 2.67
C THR A 12 11.47 -6.43 1.31
N HIS A 13 11.97 -5.20 1.29
CA HIS A 13 12.27 -4.46 0.05
C HIS A 13 13.71 -4.66 -0.48
N SER A 14 14.61 -5.21 0.34
CA SER A 14 16.06 -5.09 0.11
C SER A 14 16.66 -6.08 -0.89
N GLU A 15 15.91 -7.06 -1.39
CA GLU A 15 16.48 -8.16 -2.18
C GLU A 15 15.60 -8.53 -3.39
N LEU A 16 16.17 -8.45 -4.60
CA LEU A 16 15.49 -8.74 -5.87
C LEU A 16 14.92 -10.16 -5.95
N TRP A 17 15.57 -11.15 -5.32
CA TRP A 17 15.05 -12.53 -5.28
C TRP A 17 13.78 -12.66 -4.42
N VAL A 18 13.42 -11.65 -3.62
CA VAL A 18 12.21 -11.64 -2.79
C VAL A 18 11.03 -11.11 -3.58
N ALA A 19 11.24 -10.42 -4.71
CA ALA A 19 10.16 -9.79 -5.47
C ALA A 19 9.08 -10.79 -5.93
N GLU A 20 9.48 -11.98 -6.40
CA GLU A 20 8.51 -13.03 -6.77
C GLU A 20 7.70 -13.50 -5.57
N LYS A 21 8.41 -13.73 -4.46
CA LYS A 21 7.82 -14.19 -3.20
C LYS A 21 6.84 -13.17 -2.64
N ASN A 22 7.23 -11.89 -2.64
CA ASN A 22 6.40 -10.75 -2.27
C ASN A 22 5.13 -10.70 -3.15
N PHE A 23 5.29 -10.76 -4.47
CA PHE A 23 4.15 -10.73 -5.41
C PHE A 23 3.15 -11.85 -5.10
N ARG A 24 3.61 -13.10 -5.09
CA ARG A 24 2.76 -14.27 -4.86
C ARG A 24 2.13 -14.23 -3.47
N TYR A 25 2.88 -13.85 -2.45
CA TYR A 25 2.38 -13.80 -1.09
C TYR A 25 1.29 -12.75 -0.92
N VAL A 26 1.51 -11.54 -1.45
CA VAL A 26 0.48 -10.49 -1.42
C VAL A 26 -0.78 -10.94 -2.13
N MET A 27 -0.68 -11.51 -3.33
CA MET A 27 -1.85 -12.06 -4.05
C MET A 27 -2.60 -13.10 -3.20
N GLN A 28 -1.89 -14.09 -2.64
CA GLN A 28 -2.50 -15.14 -1.81
C GLN A 28 -3.19 -14.58 -0.57
N ILE A 29 -2.58 -13.60 0.10
CA ILE A 29 -3.18 -12.96 1.27
C ILE A 29 -4.43 -12.17 0.87
N LEU A 30 -4.37 -11.38 -0.20
CA LEU A 30 -5.51 -10.61 -0.67
C LEU A 30 -6.67 -11.51 -1.11
N GLU A 31 -6.40 -12.58 -1.87
CA GLU A 31 -7.40 -13.59 -2.23
C GLU A 31 -8.04 -14.24 -1.00
N ARG A 32 -7.22 -14.64 -0.03
CA ARG A 32 -7.69 -15.28 1.21
C ARG A 32 -8.52 -14.35 2.07
N LEU A 33 -8.12 -13.09 2.18
CA LEU A 33 -8.76 -12.12 3.08
C LEU A 33 -9.95 -11.41 2.44
N SER A 34 -9.98 -11.32 1.11
CA SER A 34 -11.02 -10.63 0.33
C SER A 34 -11.36 -9.25 0.92
N PRO A 35 -10.38 -8.33 1.01
CA PRO A 35 -10.56 -7.07 1.71
C PRO A 35 -11.59 -6.17 1.03
N GLY A 36 -12.26 -5.33 1.82
CA GLY A 36 -13.10 -4.26 1.29
C GLY A 36 -12.33 -2.97 0.99
N PHE A 37 -11.09 -2.85 1.45
CA PHE A 37 -10.15 -1.80 1.04
C PHE A 37 -8.70 -2.22 1.30
N VAL A 38 -7.78 -1.64 0.53
CA VAL A 38 -6.34 -1.85 0.69
C VAL A 38 -5.63 -0.51 0.85
N THR A 39 -4.60 -0.47 1.69
CA THR A 39 -3.71 0.69 1.85
C THR A 39 -2.26 0.26 1.65
N LEU A 40 -1.44 1.09 1.01
CA LEU A 40 -0.02 0.83 0.77
C LEU A 40 0.87 1.89 1.43
N GLU A 41 1.99 1.46 2.01
CA GLU A 41 3.11 2.34 2.37
C GLU A 41 3.84 2.80 1.08
N VAL A 42 3.20 3.70 0.35
CA VAL A 42 3.76 4.32 -0.84
C VAL A 42 3.52 5.82 -0.71
N GLY A 43 4.59 6.62 -0.85
CA GLY A 43 4.48 8.07 -0.93
C GLY A 43 3.92 8.51 -2.29
N LEU A 44 3.21 9.64 -2.31
CA LEU A 44 2.65 10.20 -3.56
C LEU A 44 3.72 10.66 -4.58
N HIS A 45 4.99 10.73 -4.16
CA HIS A 45 6.12 11.24 -4.94
C HIS A 45 7.00 10.17 -5.61
N ASP A 46 6.76 8.87 -5.39
CA ASP A 46 7.65 7.80 -5.93
C ASP A 46 7.08 7.10 -7.17
N ILE A 47 5.89 7.50 -7.62
CA ILE A 47 5.21 6.91 -8.77
C ILE A 47 5.69 7.61 -10.04
N THR A 48 6.99 7.60 -10.32
CA THR A 48 7.47 8.18 -11.58
C THR A 48 6.73 7.56 -12.76
N ASN A 49 6.46 8.38 -13.78
CA ASN A 49 5.74 8.02 -14.99
C ASN A 49 6.38 6.84 -15.79
N LYS A 50 7.57 6.39 -15.37
CA LYS A 50 8.40 5.31 -15.94
C LYS A 50 8.64 4.12 -15.02
N SER A 51 8.05 4.11 -13.82
CA SER A 51 8.15 2.98 -12.88
C SER A 51 7.16 1.86 -13.24
N PHE A 52 7.46 0.63 -12.83
CA PHE A 52 6.56 -0.52 -12.98
C PHE A 52 5.17 -0.28 -12.35
N PHE A 53 5.10 0.56 -11.30
CA PHE A 53 3.86 1.02 -10.67
C PHE A 53 2.97 1.81 -11.62
N GLY A 54 3.53 2.78 -12.35
CA GLY A 54 2.76 3.60 -13.28
C GLY A 54 2.08 2.78 -14.38
N ARG A 55 2.71 1.68 -14.81
CA ARG A 55 2.10 0.75 -15.77
C ARG A 55 0.92 0.01 -15.16
N ALA A 56 1.05 -0.53 -13.95
CA ALA A 56 -0.04 -1.22 -13.27
C ALA A 56 -1.22 -0.29 -12.95
N LEU A 57 -0.94 0.95 -12.55
CA LEU A 57 -1.96 1.95 -12.26
C LEU A 57 -2.77 2.34 -13.51
N ARG A 58 -2.09 2.48 -14.66
CA ARG A 58 -2.74 2.85 -15.94
C ARG A 58 -3.33 1.67 -16.71
N ALA A 59 -3.04 0.44 -16.30
CA ALA A 59 -3.53 -0.75 -17.00
C ALA A 59 -5.06 -0.78 -17.01
N LYS A 60 -5.63 -1.05 -18.18
CA LYS A 60 -7.08 -1.27 -18.33
C LYS A 60 -7.44 -2.68 -17.91
N ALA A 61 -8.74 -2.92 -17.63
CA ALA A 61 -9.23 -4.22 -17.18
C ALA A 61 -8.81 -5.39 -18.09
N ASN A 62 -8.77 -5.19 -19.40
CA ASN A 62 -8.37 -6.20 -20.39
C ASN A 62 -6.84 -6.43 -20.48
N GLU A 63 -6.03 -5.60 -19.82
CA GLU A 63 -4.57 -5.70 -19.80
C GLU A 63 -4.04 -6.32 -18.49
N LEU A 64 -4.86 -6.34 -17.44
CA LEU A 64 -4.46 -6.76 -16.10
C LEU A 64 -4.00 -8.21 -16.05
N GLU A 65 -4.66 -9.13 -16.77
CA GLU A 65 -4.29 -10.55 -16.77
C GLU A 65 -2.92 -10.78 -17.41
N GLY A 66 -2.65 -10.12 -18.54
CA GLY A 66 -1.34 -10.19 -19.19
C GLY A 66 -0.24 -9.56 -18.34
N LEU A 67 -0.54 -8.45 -17.66
CA LEU A 67 0.40 -7.78 -16.77
C LEU A 67 0.72 -8.62 -15.53
N GLU A 68 -0.29 -9.28 -14.97
CA GLU A 68 -0.11 -10.20 -13.84
C GLU A 68 0.82 -11.35 -14.20
N GLN A 69 0.61 -11.99 -15.36
CA GLN A 69 1.48 -13.07 -15.82
C GLN A 69 2.92 -12.58 -16.06
N GLU A 70 3.08 -11.42 -16.69
CA GLU A 70 4.40 -10.83 -16.91
C GLU A 70 5.16 -10.63 -15.58
N TYR A 71 4.49 -10.14 -14.54
CA TYR A 71 5.11 -9.90 -13.23
C TYR A 71 5.25 -11.15 -12.36
N LEU A 72 4.45 -12.19 -12.60
CA LEU A 72 4.70 -13.51 -12.03
C LEU A 72 5.97 -14.15 -12.61
N GLU A 73 6.25 -13.95 -13.90
CA GLU A 73 7.44 -14.47 -14.56
C GLU A 73 8.69 -13.62 -14.28
N LYS A 74 8.54 -12.30 -14.24
CA LYS A 74 9.64 -11.35 -14.08
C LYS A 74 9.25 -10.20 -13.13
N PRO A 75 9.19 -10.47 -11.82
CA PRO A 75 8.76 -9.50 -10.84
C PRO A 75 9.79 -8.36 -10.71
N PRO A 76 9.36 -7.09 -10.81
CA PRO A 76 10.24 -5.95 -10.59
C PRO A 76 10.42 -5.64 -9.09
N PRO A 77 11.36 -4.77 -8.71
CA PRO A 77 11.34 -4.14 -7.38
C PRO A 77 9.96 -3.55 -7.07
N GLY A 78 9.47 -3.74 -5.83
CA GLY A 78 8.14 -3.28 -5.43
C GLY A 78 6.98 -4.15 -5.93
N ALA A 79 7.26 -5.39 -6.35
CA ALA A 79 6.26 -6.32 -6.87
C ALA A 79 5.08 -6.58 -5.91
N GLU A 80 5.27 -6.47 -4.59
CA GLU A 80 4.22 -6.49 -3.57
C GLU A 80 3.09 -5.48 -3.84
N TYR A 81 3.46 -4.24 -4.14
CA TYR A 81 2.53 -3.14 -4.31
C TYR A 81 1.85 -3.25 -5.67
N ILE A 82 2.59 -3.72 -6.67
CA ILE A 82 2.04 -4.01 -8.00
C ILE A 82 1.01 -5.14 -7.93
N ALA A 83 1.29 -6.21 -7.19
CA ALA A 83 0.32 -7.28 -6.92
C ALA A 83 -0.97 -6.71 -6.30
N ALA A 84 -0.83 -5.83 -5.30
CA ALA A 84 -1.97 -5.18 -4.66
C ALA A 84 -2.77 -4.31 -5.64
N ILE A 85 -2.10 -3.52 -6.48
CA ILE A 85 -2.73 -2.69 -7.51
C ILE A 85 -3.52 -3.55 -8.49
N ILE A 86 -2.89 -4.60 -9.04
CA ILE A 86 -3.53 -5.51 -10.00
C ILE A 86 -4.75 -6.17 -9.35
N TYR A 87 -4.59 -6.74 -8.15
CA TYR A 87 -5.67 -7.38 -7.42
C TYR A 87 -6.84 -6.41 -7.20
N CYS A 88 -6.56 -5.19 -6.73
CA CYS A 88 -7.60 -4.20 -6.45
C CYS A 88 -8.34 -3.77 -7.71
N LYS A 89 -7.64 -3.54 -8.82
CA LYS A 89 -8.26 -3.18 -10.11
C LYS A 89 -9.10 -4.32 -10.69
N LYS A 90 -8.64 -5.57 -10.60
CA LYS A 90 -9.41 -6.75 -11.08
C LYS A 90 -10.71 -6.96 -10.29
N ASN A 91 -10.70 -6.63 -9.00
CA ASN A 91 -11.82 -6.90 -8.09
C ASN A 91 -12.61 -5.64 -7.71
N ASN A 92 -12.28 -4.48 -8.29
CA ASN A 92 -12.90 -3.19 -7.96
C ASN A 92 -12.86 -2.86 -6.45
N ILE A 93 -11.70 -3.09 -5.83
CA ILE A 93 -11.47 -2.83 -4.40
C ILE A 93 -10.79 -1.47 -4.24
N PRO A 94 -11.29 -0.58 -3.36
CA PRO A 94 -10.64 0.69 -3.08
C PRO A 94 -9.20 0.54 -2.58
N LEU A 95 -8.28 1.32 -3.16
CA LEU A 95 -6.86 1.31 -2.85
C LEU A 95 -6.39 2.72 -2.50
N TYR A 96 -5.60 2.87 -1.45
CA TYR A 96 -5.08 4.16 -0.99
C TYR A 96 -3.59 4.09 -0.72
N PHE A 97 -2.88 5.17 -1.01
CA PHE A 97 -1.46 5.34 -0.65
C PHE A 97 -1.41 6.19 0.61
N VAL A 98 -0.82 5.67 1.69
CA VAL A 98 -1.02 6.23 3.03
C VAL A 98 0.28 6.63 3.74
N ASP A 99 1.38 6.83 3.01
CA ASP A 99 2.67 7.22 3.60
C ASP A 99 2.82 8.75 3.74
N LEU A 100 3.66 9.17 4.69
CA LEU A 100 3.99 10.55 4.98
C LEU A 100 4.96 11.08 3.91
N TYR A 101 4.45 11.50 2.75
CA TYR A 101 5.24 12.19 1.73
C TYR A 101 4.39 13.33 1.15
N ASP A 102 4.61 14.55 1.66
CA ASP A 102 4.02 15.88 1.31
C ASP A 102 2.49 16.00 1.14
N GLY A 103 1.73 14.92 1.38
CA GLY A 103 0.28 14.93 1.41
C GLY A 103 -0.25 15.12 2.84
N SER A 104 -1.24 15.98 3.00
CA SER A 104 -2.08 16.03 4.19
C SER A 104 -2.86 14.73 4.39
N LEU A 105 -3.32 14.51 5.63
CA LEU A 105 -4.17 13.36 5.96
C LEU A 105 -5.43 13.34 5.09
N GLU A 106 -5.98 14.49 4.73
CA GLU A 106 -7.12 14.64 3.83
C GLU A 106 -6.81 14.20 2.40
N GLU A 107 -5.66 14.60 1.86
CA GLU A 107 -5.25 14.25 0.50
C GLU A 107 -5.04 12.73 0.35
N VAL A 108 -4.23 12.12 1.23
CA VAL A 108 -3.88 10.70 1.12
C VAL A 108 -5.07 9.75 1.36
N THR A 109 -6.13 10.23 2.02
CA THR A 109 -7.33 9.42 2.33
C THR A 109 -8.54 9.71 1.44
N SER A 110 -8.49 10.77 0.63
CA SER A 110 -9.60 11.16 -0.24
C SER A 110 -9.54 10.51 -1.62
N VAL A 111 -8.37 10.05 -2.06
CA VAL A 111 -8.20 9.54 -3.42
C VAL A 111 -8.13 8.01 -3.45
N ASN A 112 -9.20 7.41 -3.97
CA ASN A 112 -9.20 6.00 -4.36
C ASN A 112 -8.40 5.81 -5.65
N ILE A 113 -7.24 5.17 -5.53
CA ILE A 113 -6.29 4.95 -6.62
C ILE A 113 -6.80 3.95 -7.66
N THR A 114 -7.67 3.01 -7.26
CA THR A 114 -8.18 1.95 -8.15
C THR A 114 -8.91 2.51 -9.36
N ASP A 115 -9.63 3.63 -9.16
CA ASP A 115 -10.52 4.24 -10.15
C ASP A 115 -9.85 5.36 -10.97
N LEU A 116 -8.56 5.64 -10.73
CA LEU A 116 -7.85 6.67 -11.46
C LEU A 116 -7.51 6.20 -12.88
N GLU A 117 -8.08 6.88 -13.87
CA GLU A 117 -7.66 6.74 -15.27
C GLU A 117 -6.26 7.31 -15.50
N ASP A 118 -5.94 8.41 -14.81
CA ASP A 118 -4.62 9.02 -14.79
C ASP A 118 -4.12 9.19 -13.35
N PRO A 119 -3.19 8.32 -12.87
CA PRO A 119 -2.62 8.45 -11.53
C PRO A 119 -1.71 9.68 -11.38
N SER A 120 -1.46 10.46 -12.44
CA SER A 120 -0.72 11.72 -12.31
C SER A 120 -1.46 12.77 -11.50
N VAL A 121 -2.78 12.65 -11.30
CA VAL A 121 -3.57 13.62 -10.52
C VAL A 121 -3.31 13.56 -9.02
N VAL A 122 -2.75 12.44 -8.54
CA VAL A 122 -2.29 12.29 -7.14
C VAL A 122 -0.80 12.60 -6.99
N TRP A 123 -0.14 12.98 -8.09
CA TRP A 123 1.24 13.45 -8.07
C TRP A 123 1.28 14.86 -7.50
N ASN A 124 2.06 15.02 -6.43
CA ASN A 124 2.52 16.34 -6.04
C ASN A 124 3.92 16.52 -6.67
N ASP A 125 4.06 17.44 -7.61
CA ASP A 125 5.35 17.82 -8.20
C ASP A 125 6.07 18.86 -7.32
N SER A 126 5.72 18.92 -6.03
CA SER A 126 6.42 19.79 -5.10
C SER A 126 7.90 19.45 -5.21
N GLY A 127 8.69 20.50 -5.47
CA GLY A 127 10.13 20.39 -5.55
C GLY A 127 10.71 19.74 -4.30
N ALA A 128 12.03 19.55 -4.29
CA ALA A 128 12.78 18.92 -3.19
C ALA A 128 12.12 19.12 -1.81
N LEU A 129 11.77 18.01 -1.16
CA LEU A 129 11.16 17.99 0.18
C LEU A 129 11.97 18.89 1.13
N ASP A 130 11.27 19.67 1.95
CA ASP A 130 11.95 20.49 2.93
C ASP A 130 12.71 19.64 3.97
N GLU A 131 13.70 20.25 4.61
CA GLU A 131 14.58 19.56 5.55
C GLU A 131 13.81 18.99 6.75
N GLU A 132 12.69 19.60 7.13
CA GLU A 132 11.83 19.12 8.22
C GLU A 132 11.10 17.83 7.83
N THR A 133 10.58 17.77 6.62
CA THR A 133 9.92 16.60 6.03
C THR A 133 10.91 15.47 5.84
N LEU A 134 12.13 15.75 5.35
CA LEU A 134 13.20 14.76 5.26
C LEU A 134 13.60 14.20 6.63
N LYS A 135 13.63 15.03 7.68
CA LYS A 135 13.90 14.57 9.05
C LYS A 135 12.78 13.69 9.59
N LYS A 136 11.52 14.04 9.35
CA LYS A 136 10.35 13.21 9.71
C LYS A 136 10.37 11.89 8.94
N LEU A 137 10.79 11.90 7.68
CA LEU A 137 10.91 10.70 6.86
C LEU A 137 12.00 9.74 7.36
N ALA A 138 13.09 10.28 7.89
CA ALA A 138 14.13 9.50 8.55
C ALA A 138 13.67 8.92 9.91
N ASP A 139 12.57 9.43 10.48
CA ASP A 139 11.99 8.96 11.73
C ASP A 139 10.75 8.09 11.47
N ASN A 140 10.94 6.77 11.56
CA ASN A 140 9.85 5.81 11.40
C ASN A 140 8.71 6.02 12.40
N VAL A 141 8.93 6.66 13.55
CA VAL A 141 7.89 6.91 14.55
C VAL A 141 6.85 7.90 14.02
N GLU A 142 7.28 9.05 13.49
CA GLU A 142 6.37 10.06 12.96
C GLU A 142 5.68 9.58 11.67
N ARG A 143 6.42 8.86 10.80
CA ARG A 143 5.81 8.17 9.64
C ARG A 143 4.73 7.19 10.10
N ASN A 144 5.01 6.32 11.08
CA ASN A 144 4.03 5.35 11.58
C ASN A 144 2.80 6.00 12.20
N LYS A 145 2.96 7.09 12.96
CA LYS A 145 1.84 7.84 13.53
C LYS A 145 0.95 8.45 12.44
N PHE A 146 1.54 8.97 11.38
CA PHE A 146 0.79 9.51 10.24
C PHE A 146 0.04 8.38 9.52
N MET A 147 0.75 7.33 9.12
CA MET A 147 0.16 6.17 8.44
C MET A 147 -0.98 5.54 9.25
N ALA A 148 -0.80 5.35 10.57
CA ALA A 148 -1.85 4.82 11.43
C ALA A 148 -3.12 5.68 11.42
N LYS A 149 -2.98 7.01 11.47
CA LYS A 149 -4.13 7.93 11.35
C LYS A 149 -4.79 7.84 9.98
N ALA A 150 -4.02 7.74 8.91
CA ALA A 150 -4.54 7.59 7.55
C ALA A 150 -5.30 6.28 7.38
N ILE A 151 -4.73 5.17 7.87
CA ILE A 151 -5.36 3.86 7.89
C ILE A 151 -6.66 3.88 8.71
N ASP A 152 -6.66 4.46 9.91
CA ASP A 152 -7.86 4.60 10.74
C ASP A 152 -8.96 5.40 10.02
N LYS A 153 -8.58 6.51 9.36
CA LYS A 153 -9.52 7.35 8.61
C LYS A 153 -10.13 6.62 7.42
N VAL A 154 -9.33 5.90 6.63
CA VAL A 154 -9.84 5.04 5.54
C VAL A 154 -10.71 3.92 6.11
N ALA A 155 -10.27 3.24 7.16
CA ALA A 155 -11.03 2.14 7.76
C ALA A 155 -12.42 2.58 8.25
N ASN A 156 -12.55 3.81 8.75
CA ASN A 156 -13.83 4.35 9.21
C ASN A 156 -14.85 4.58 8.07
N THR A 157 -14.42 4.66 6.81
CA THR A 157 -15.35 4.73 5.66
C THR A 157 -15.88 3.35 5.25
N PHE A 158 -15.25 2.26 5.73
CA PHE A 158 -15.60 0.87 5.45
C PHE A 158 -15.88 0.04 6.72
N PRO A 159 -16.82 0.45 7.60
CA PRO A 159 -16.95 -0.03 8.99
C PRO A 159 -17.11 -1.56 9.14
N ASN A 160 -17.70 -2.22 8.14
CA ASN A 160 -18.01 -3.66 8.19
C ASN A 160 -17.07 -4.52 7.35
N SER A 161 -16.06 -3.92 6.73
CA SER A 161 -15.14 -4.61 5.83
C SER A 161 -13.85 -4.99 6.53
N VAL A 162 -13.20 -6.04 6.06
CA VAL A 162 -11.79 -6.28 6.35
C VAL A 162 -10.94 -5.25 5.60
N GLY A 163 -9.98 -4.63 6.27
CA GLY A 163 -8.92 -3.82 5.66
C GLY A 163 -7.62 -4.60 5.53
N VAL A 164 -6.81 -4.27 4.53
CA VAL A 164 -5.42 -4.75 4.45
C VAL A 164 -4.48 -3.58 4.26
N HIS A 165 -3.41 -3.51 5.05
CA HIS A 165 -2.29 -2.61 4.86
C HIS A 165 -1.07 -3.41 4.43
N ILE A 166 -0.35 -2.94 3.41
CA ILE A 166 0.87 -3.56 2.89
C ILE A 166 1.99 -2.53 3.00
N GLY A 167 3.08 -2.90 3.65
CA GLY A 167 4.22 -2.02 3.87
C GLY A 167 5.47 -2.77 4.33
N GLY A 168 6.57 -2.04 4.46
CA GLY A 168 7.84 -2.57 4.92
C GLY A 168 7.74 -3.10 6.34
N ASP A 169 8.36 -4.26 6.61
CA ASP A 169 8.24 -4.94 7.92
C ASP A 169 8.73 -4.07 9.10
N ALA A 170 9.62 -3.09 8.83
CA ALA A 170 10.10 -2.11 9.80
C ALA A 170 8.99 -1.20 10.38
N HIS A 171 7.89 -0.99 9.64
CA HIS A 171 6.76 -0.18 10.09
C HIS A 171 5.76 -0.97 10.92
N LEU A 172 5.80 -2.31 10.86
CA LEU A 172 4.75 -3.17 11.41
C LEU A 172 5.07 -3.72 12.80
N ARG A 173 6.31 -3.59 13.29
CA ARG A 173 6.75 -4.19 14.56
C ARG A 173 7.40 -3.21 15.53
N GLY A 174 7.23 -3.48 16.82
CA GLY A 174 7.79 -2.69 17.90
C GLY A 174 6.78 -1.74 18.55
N LYS A 175 7.23 -1.01 19.58
CA LYS A 175 6.34 -0.21 20.45
C LYS A 175 5.60 0.91 19.69
N GLU A 176 6.24 1.47 18.67
CA GLU A 176 5.71 2.59 17.87
C GLU A 176 5.42 2.15 16.43
N SER A 177 4.96 0.92 16.26
CA SER A 177 4.57 0.35 14.97
C SER A 177 3.10 0.53 14.66
N LEU A 178 2.74 0.33 13.39
CA LEU A 178 1.34 0.33 12.94
C LEU A 178 0.47 -0.66 13.71
N GLN A 179 1.01 -1.81 14.12
CA GLN A 179 0.26 -2.79 14.92
C GLN A 179 -0.28 -2.19 16.22
N ASN A 180 0.47 -1.29 16.85
CA ASN A 180 0.13 -0.67 18.13
C ASN A 180 -0.51 0.72 17.99
N LEU A 181 -0.29 1.40 16.86
CA LEU A 181 -0.75 2.77 16.63
C LEU A 181 -2.11 2.86 15.94
N ILE A 182 -2.50 1.85 15.16
CA ILE A 182 -3.85 1.75 14.60
C ILE A 182 -4.83 1.51 15.75
N SER A 183 -5.80 2.41 15.88
CA SER A 183 -6.69 2.46 17.04
C SER A 183 -8.14 2.11 16.72
N SER A 184 -8.53 2.21 15.45
CA SER A 184 -9.91 1.96 15.04
C SER A 184 -10.33 0.50 15.18
N ARG A 185 -9.37 -0.43 15.12
CA ARG A 185 -9.62 -1.85 14.83
C ARG A 185 -8.54 -2.77 15.38
N ASN A 186 -8.91 -4.04 15.57
CA ASN A 186 -7.93 -5.10 15.82
C ASN A 186 -7.03 -5.28 14.60
N THR A 187 -5.73 -5.41 14.86
CA THR A 187 -4.72 -5.65 13.82
C THR A 187 -4.24 -7.09 13.87
N ARG A 188 -3.96 -7.67 12.70
CA ARG A 188 -3.35 -8.99 12.56
C ARG A 188 -2.16 -8.94 11.62
N LEU A 189 -0.98 -9.33 12.11
CA LEU A 189 0.23 -9.38 11.30
C LEU A 189 0.29 -10.65 10.44
N PHE A 190 0.68 -10.48 9.18
CA PHE A 190 0.92 -11.51 8.19
C PHE A 190 2.33 -11.32 7.63
N GLU A 191 3.15 -12.35 7.76
CA GLU A 191 4.57 -12.28 7.44
C GLU A 191 4.90 -13.22 6.30
N ILE A 192 5.75 -12.79 5.40
CA ILE A 192 6.30 -13.66 4.37
C ILE A 192 7.19 -14.70 5.08
N PRO A 193 6.84 -16.00 5.08
CA PRO A 193 7.65 -17.01 5.74
C PRO A 193 8.99 -17.11 5.01
N TYR A 194 10.12 -16.91 5.71
CA TYR A 194 11.48 -16.98 5.17
C TYR A 194 11.80 -18.32 4.51
#